data_AF-A0AAD8IUT9-F1
#
_entry.id   AF-A0AAD8IUT9-F1
#
_cell.length_a   1.000
_cell.length_b   1.000
_cell.length_c   1.000
_cell.angle_alpha   90.00
_cell.angle_beta   90.00
_cell.angle_gamma   90.00
#
_symmetry.space_group_name_H-M   'P 1'
#
loop_
_entity.id
_entity.type
_entity.pdbx_description
1 polymer ?
#
loop_
_entity_poly.entity_id
_entity_poly.type
_entity_poly.pdbx_seq_one_letter_code
_entity_poly.pdbx_strand_id
1 'polypeptide(L)'
;MIPSASNEENPTAITWIADEDGARELVGLPKKPAVGLQKSGESSVFVDIYRFCTACLENHVSKAIDDGPSCLFLQCPDPNCRAVIGQDRVNMLVSDEGKIKYKEYLIKSYVEDHKFIKWCPAPNCECAIQYLRGVSYDVTCRCWSNFCWNCLGEAHSPVDCETAANWMLKNISES
;
A
#
# COMPACT_ATOMS: atom_id res chain seq x y z
N MET A 1 -24.09 -22.72 -39.11
CA MET A 1 -24.89 -23.35 -38.04
C MET A 1 -23.97 -23.57 -36.85
N ILE A 2 -24.55 -23.45 -35.65
CA ILE A 2 -23.95 -23.59 -34.30
C ILE A 2 -23.36 -22.28 -33.75
N PRO A 3 -23.72 -21.91 -32.51
CA PRO A 3 -24.30 -20.59 -32.25
C PRO A 3 -23.71 -19.86 -31.01
N SER A 4 -24.24 -18.65 -30.79
CA SER A 4 -24.51 -18.00 -29.50
C SER A 4 -23.35 -17.83 -28.51
N ALA A 5 -22.82 -16.60 -28.50
CA ALA A 5 -22.15 -16.01 -27.35
C ALA A 5 -23.10 -16.01 -26.13
N SER A 6 -22.79 -16.83 -25.14
CA SER A 6 -23.31 -16.69 -23.78
C SER A 6 -22.40 -15.72 -23.02
N ASN A 7 -22.98 -14.58 -22.67
CA ASN A 7 -22.56 -13.71 -21.58
C ASN A 7 -22.25 -14.57 -20.34
N GLU A 8 -21.00 -14.60 -19.94
CA GLU A 8 -20.63 -14.79 -18.53
C GLU A 8 -19.78 -13.59 -18.13
N GLU A 9 -20.45 -12.60 -17.52
CA GLU A 9 -19.78 -11.62 -16.67
C GLU A 9 -19.14 -12.39 -15.51
N ASN A 10 -17.87 -12.75 -15.65
CA ASN A 10 -17.08 -13.27 -14.55
C ASN A 10 -16.79 -12.12 -13.57
N PRO A 11 -17.30 -12.16 -12.31
CA PRO A 11 -17.19 -11.05 -11.38
C PRO A 11 -15.80 -10.94 -10.70
N THR A 12 -14.79 -11.67 -11.16
CA THR A 12 -13.42 -11.59 -10.60
C THR A 12 -12.62 -10.45 -11.23
N ALA A 13 -13.11 -9.22 -11.06
CA ALA A 13 -12.33 -8.02 -11.36
C ALA A 13 -11.20 -7.89 -10.33
N ILE A 14 -10.05 -8.52 -10.61
CA ILE A 14 -8.80 -8.31 -9.87
C ILE A 14 -8.26 -6.94 -10.28
N THR A 15 -8.84 -5.91 -9.68
CA THR A 15 -8.43 -4.53 -9.86
C THR A 15 -7.14 -4.30 -9.09
N TRP A 16 -6.17 -3.76 -9.81
CA TRP A 16 -4.87 -3.39 -9.30
C TRP A 16 -5.06 -2.19 -8.39
N ILE A 17 -4.71 -2.33 -7.10
CA ILE A 17 -4.68 -1.15 -6.26
C ILE A 17 -3.31 -0.50 -6.42
N ALA A 18 -3.25 0.37 -7.42
CA ALA A 18 -2.32 1.49 -7.44
C ALA A 18 -3.07 2.77 -7.01
N ASP A 19 -4.01 2.67 -6.06
CA ASP A 19 -4.73 3.83 -5.53
C ASP A 19 -3.88 4.55 -4.49
N GLU A 20 -2.97 5.38 -4.99
CA GLU A 20 -2.11 6.23 -4.18
C GLU A 20 -2.95 7.20 -3.31
N ASP A 21 -4.09 7.68 -3.80
CA ASP A 21 -4.96 8.60 -3.07
C ASP A 21 -5.67 7.91 -1.89
N GLY A 22 -6.11 6.66 -2.09
CA GLY A 22 -6.62 5.80 -1.02
C GLY A 22 -5.56 5.49 0.04
N ALA A 23 -4.32 5.26 -0.38
CA ALA A 23 -3.17 5.09 0.51
C ALA A 23 -2.99 6.28 1.44
N ARG A 24 -3.02 7.50 0.88
CA ARG A 24 -2.85 8.74 1.65
C ARG A 24 -3.98 8.97 2.64
N GLU A 25 -5.23 8.77 2.23
CA GLU A 25 -6.38 8.98 3.12
C GLU A 25 -6.33 8.07 4.35
N LEU A 26 -5.99 6.80 4.15
CA LEU A 26 -5.91 5.82 5.23
C LEU A 26 -4.83 6.18 6.26
N VAL A 27 -3.63 6.54 5.79
CA VAL A 27 -2.52 6.90 6.68
C VAL A 27 -2.62 8.35 7.19
N GLY A 28 -3.75 9.02 6.98
CA GLY A 28 -3.98 10.39 7.45
C GLY A 28 -3.12 11.44 6.76
N LEU A 29 -2.65 11.17 5.54
CA LEU A 29 -1.82 12.07 4.75
C LEU A 29 -2.65 12.97 3.82
N PRO A 30 -2.31 14.27 3.71
CA PRO A 30 -3.12 15.24 2.96
C PRO A 30 -3.01 15.08 1.42
N LYS A 31 -4.12 15.09 0.68
CA LYS A 31 -4.16 14.80 -0.78
C LYS A 31 -3.58 15.88 -1.73
N LYS A 32 -3.34 17.12 -1.28
CA LYS A 32 -2.90 18.25 -2.14
C LYS A 32 -1.91 19.18 -1.40
N PRO A 33 -1.06 19.92 -2.12
CA PRO A 33 -0.07 20.79 -1.51
C PRO A 33 -0.72 22.01 -0.88
N ALA A 34 -0.19 22.46 0.26
CA ALA A 34 -0.23 23.87 0.62
C ALA A 34 0.89 24.63 -0.13
N VAL A 35 0.89 24.54 -1.47
CA VAL A 35 1.66 25.44 -2.34
C VAL A 35 0.62 26.34 -3.00
N GLY A 36 0.24 27.37 -2.25
CA GLY A 36 -0.60 28.45 -2.70
C GLY A 36 0.01 29.75 -2.18
N LEU A 37 0.77 30.43 -3.04
CA LEU A 37 1.05 31.85 -2.82
C LEU A 37 -0.27 32.60 -3.08
N GLN A 38 -1.05 32.88 -2.04
CA GLN A 38 -1.60 34.21 -1.69
C GLN A 38 -2.69 34.15 -0.62
N LYS A 39 -2.44 34.99 0.40
CA LYS A 39 -3.31 35.86 1.23
C LYS A 39 -4.60 35.31 1.85
N SER A 40 -4.67 35.66 3.15
CA SER A 40 -5.79 35.71 4.09
C SER A 40 -6.42 34.39 4.50
N GLY A 41 -6.06 34.00 5.73
CA GLY A 41 -7.04 33.68 6.76
C GLY A 41 -7.78 32.36 6.60
N GLU A 42 -7.11 31.26 6.92
CA GLU A 42 -7.65 30.14 7.70
C GLU A 42 -6.50 29.16 7.99
N SER A 43 -6.47 28.63 9.21
CA SER A 43 -5.31 27.97 9.81
C SER A 43 -4.94 26.65 9.10
N SER A 44 -4.09 26.76 8.08
CA SER A 44 -3.29 25.65 7.57
C SER A 44 -1.91 25.79 8.18
N VAL A 45 -1.41 24.78 8.88
CA VAL A 45 -0.04 24.82 9.44
C VAL A 45 0.93 24.66 8.28
N PHE A 46 1.29 25.78 7.67
CA PHE A 46 2.31 25.86 6.63
C PHE A 46 3.66 25.46 7.25
N VAL A 47 4.33 24.47 6.66
CA VAL A 47 5.75 24.25 6.95
C VAL A 47 6.48 25.46 6.40
N ASP A 48 7.02 26.30 7.29
CA ASP A 48 7.83 27.47 6.93
C ASP A 48 9.13 27.02 6.25
N ILE A 49 9.03 26.78 4.95
CA ILE A 49 10.12 26.47 4.01
C ILE A 49 11.26 27.50 4.03
N TYR A 50 11.03 28.67 4.60
CA TYR A 50 12.02 29.74 4.71
C TYR A 50 12.95 29.61 5.91
N ARG A 51 12.65 28.72 6.87
CA ARG A 51 13.45 28.57 8.09
C ARG A 51 14.62 27.59 7.98
N PHE A 52 14.64 26.74 6.95
CA PHE A 52 15.66 25.72 6.77
C PHE A 52 16.21 25.74 5.36
N CYS A 53 17.52 25.50 5.23
CA CYS A 53 18.17 25.39 3.93
C CYS A 53 17.67 24.14 3.18
N THR A 54 17.65 24.17 1.84
CA THR A 54 17.22 23.01 1.04
C THR A 54 18.03 21.76 1.39
N ALA A 55 19.36 21.84 1.40
CA ALA A 55 20.23 20.71 1.74
C ALA A 55 19.95 20.12 3.15
N CYS A 56 19.56 20.96 4.10
CA CYS A 56 19.21 20.57 5.45
C CYS A 56 17.93 19.71 5.45
N LEU A 57 16.93 20.14 4.68
CA LEU A 57 15.67 19.42 4.53
C LEU A 57 15.85 18.13 3.71
N GLU A 58 16.64 18.15 2.64
CA GLU A 58 16.97 16.97 1.84
C GLU A 58 17.60 15.88 2.72
N ASN A 59 18.59 16.26 3.53
CA ASN A 59 19.27 15.32 4.42
C ASN A 59 18.34 14.79 5.53
N HIS A 60 17.47 15.65 6.08
CA HIS A 60 16.47 15.25 7.08
C HIS A 60 15.48 14.22 6.53
N VAL A 61 14.92 14.48 5.34
CA VAL A 61 13.95 13.59 4.71
C VAL A 61 14.60 12.30 4.24
N SER A 62 15.78 12.37 3.61
CA SER A 62 16.49 11.20 3.11
C SER A 62 16.87 10.25 4.24
N LYS A 63 17.40 10.81 5.35
CA LYS A 63 17.70 10.03 6.56
C LYS A 63 16.45 9.34 7.11
N ALA A 64 15.33 10.05 7.19
CA ALA A 64 14.08 9.46 7.68
C ALA A 64 13.61 8.29 6.80
N ILE A 65 13.72 8.41 5.47
CA ILE A 65 13.39 7.31 4.54
C ILE A 65 14.34 6.12 4.74
N ASP A 66 15.64 6.37 4.90
CA ASP A 66 16.61 5.30 5.14
C ASP A 66 16.41 4.62 6.51
N ASP A 67 15.95 5.37 7.52
CA ASP A 67 15.61 4.84 8.85
C ASP A 67 14.33 3.98 8.83
N GLY A 68 13.46 4.11 7.81
CA GLY A 68 12.38 3.18 7.51
C GLY A 68 10.97 3.78 7.43
N PRO A 69 9.90 2.97 7.59
CA PRO A 69 8.52 3.36 7.26
C PRO A 69 7.95 4.49 8.13
N SER A 70 8.56 4.79 9.28
CA SER A 70 8.21 5.95 10.11
C SER A 70 8.33 7.29 9.36
N CYS A 71 9.04 7.32 8.23
CA CYS A 71 9.12 8.49 7.34
C CYS A 71 7.76 8.98 6.84
N LEU A 72 6.73 8.11 6.80
CA LEU A 72 5.37 8.50 6.41
C LEU A 72 4.79 9.57 7.34
N PHE A 73 5.24 9.64 8.59
CA PHE A 73 4.77 10.60 9.60
C PHE A 73 5.83 11.65 9.95
N LEU A 74 6.83 11.84 9.08
CA LEU A 74 7.95 12.73 9.33
C LEU A 74 7.48 14.15 9.59
N GLN A 75 7.89 14.72 10.73
CA GLN A 75 7.53 16.07 11.14
C GLN A 75 8.57 17.11 10.71
N CYS A 76 8.15 18.37 10.76
CA CYS A 76 9.01 19.54 10.67
C CYS A 76 10.20 19.41 11.64
N PRO A 77 11.43 19.78 11.24
CA PRO A 77 12.60 19.75 12.13
C PRO A 77 12.50 20.68 13.35
N ASP A 78 11.62 21.69 13.32
CA ASP A 78 11.40 22.58 14.47
C ASP A 78 10.61 21.83 15.57
N PRO A 79 11.16 21.67 16.79
CA PRO A 79 10.50 20.93 17.88
C PRO A 79 9.17 21.56 18.34
N ASN A 80 8.94 22.86 18.05
CA ASN A 80 7.67 23.53 18.35
C ASN A 80 6.63 23.36 17.24
N CYS A 81 7.03 22.83 16.08
CA CYS A 81 6.17 22.61 14.93
C CYS A 81 5.79 21.14 14.83
N ARG A 82 4.48 20.86 14.83
CA ARG A 82 3.94 19.49 14.69
C ARG A 82 3.47 19.18 13.26
N ALA A 83 3.81 20.04 12.30
CA ALA A 83 3.42 19.84 10.91
C ALA A 83 4.12 18.62 10.32
N VAL A 84 3.38 17.80 9.59
CA VAL A 84 3.91 16.66 8.83
C VAL A 84 4.43 17.14 7.48
N ILE A 85 5.58 16.61 7.06
CA ILE A 85 6.15 16.84 5.73
C ILE A 85 5.35 16.00 4.73
N GLY A 86 4.51 16.66 3.91
CA GLY A 86 3.69 15.98 2.91
C GLY A 86 4.52 15.35 1.78
N GLN A 87 3.93 14.37 1.09
CA GLN A 87 4.58 13.61 0.02
C GLN A 87 5.10 14.48 -1.12
N ASP A 88 4.37 15.54 -1.52
CA ASP A 88 4.86 16.47 -2.54
C ASP A 88 6.21 17.07 -2.14
N ARG A 89 6.35 17.39 -0.85
CA ARG A 89 7.59 17.95 -0.31
C ARG A 89 8.68 16.89 -0.23
N VAL A 90 8.35 15.68 0.19
CA VAL A 90 9.28 14.54 0.15
C VAL A 90 9.79 14.34 -1.28
N ASN A 91 8.90 14.24 -2.26
CA ASN A 91 9.22 14.04 -3.67
C ASN A 91 10.09 15.15 -4.28
N MET A 92 9.97 16.40 -3.80
CA MET A 92 10.83 17.50 -4.24
C MET A 92 12.23 17.48 -3.60
N LEU A 93 12.41 16.80 -2.46
CA LEU A 93 13.63 16.85 -1.64
C LEU A 93 14.50 15.59 -1.73
N VAL A 94 14.03 14.51 -2.36
CA VAL A 94 14.74 13.24 -2.38
C VAL A 94 15.06 12.79 -3.80
N SER A 95 16.10 11.96 -3.92
CA SER A 95 16.47 11.33 -5.19
C SER A 95 15.39 10.37 -5.69
N ASP A 96 15.50 9.92 -6.93
CA ASP A 96 14.54 8.97 -7.50
C ASP A 96 14.53 7.64 -6.73
N GLU A 97 15.67 7.18 -6.20
CA GLU A 97 15.73 6.01 -5.31
C GLU A 97 14.97 6.26 -4.01
N GLY A 98 15.09 7.46 -3.43
CA GLY A 98 14.33 7.85 -2.23
C GLY A 98 12.83 7.87 -2.48
N LYS A 99 12.39 8.36 -3.65
CA LYS A 99 10.96 8.35 -4.05
C LYS A 99 10.42 6.93 -4.14
N ILE A 100 11.19 6.01 -4.73
CA ILE A 100 10.82 4.59 -4.85
C ILE A 100 10.63 3.99 -3.45
N LYS A 101 11.62 4.13 -2.56
CA LYS A 101 11.52 3.63 -1.17
C LYS A 101 10.33 4.22 -0.42
N TYR A 102 10.13 5.53 -0.50
CA TYR A 102 9.00 6.20 0.16
C TYR A 102 7.65 5.67 -0.35
N LYS A 103 7.52 5.50 -1.68
CA LYS A 103 6.32 4.94 -2.29
C LYS A 103 6.07 3.51 -1.86
N GLU A 104 7.11 2.68 -1.76
CA GLU A 104 6.99 1.31 -1.24
C GLU A 104 6.45 1.30 0.19
N TYR A 105 6.95 2.16 1.08
CA TYR A 105 6.42 2.27 2.45
C TYR A 105 4.96 2.70 2.47
N LEU A 106 4.59 3.67 1.63
CA LEU A 106 3.21 4.14 1.53
C LEU A 106 2.24 3.02 1.09
N ILE A 107 2.60 2.26 0.06
CA ILE A 107 1.79 1.14 -0.43
C ILE A 107 1.72 0.02 0.62
N LYS A 108 2.85 -0.31 1.28
CA LYS A 108 2.90 -1.29 2.37
C LYS A 108 1.93 -0.96 3.49
N SER A 109 2.00 0.27 4.01
CA SER A 109 1.08 0.73 5.06
C SER A 109 -0.38 0.65 4.62
N TYR A 110 -0.69 1.01 3.37
CA TYR A 110 -2.07 0.96 2.88
C TYR A 110 -2.63 -0.47 2.81
N VAL A 111 -1.86 -1.42 2.32
CA VAL A 111 -2.29 -2.82 2.22
C VAL A 111 -2.47 -3.44 3.59
N GLU A 112 -1.54 -3.19 4.51
CA GLU A 112 -1.55 -3.76 5.86
C GLU A 112 -2.74 -3.29 6.72
N ASP A 113 -3.17 -2.04 6.54
CA ASP A 113 -4.30 -1.47 7.27
C ASP A 113 -5.68 -1.84 6.65
N HIS A 114 -5.72 -2.37 5.43
CA HIS A 114 -6.97 -2.75 4.75
C HIS A 114 -7.32 -4.22 4.90
N LYS A 115 -8.37 -4.52 5.67
CA LYS A 115 -8.85 -5.89 5.93
C LYS A 115 -9.22 -6.70 4.69
N PHE A 116 -9.56 -6.04 3.59
CA PHE A 116 -9.98 -6.68 2.34
C PHE A 116 -8.87 -6.72 1.29
N ILE A 117 -7.63 -6.36 1.64
CA ILE A 117 -6.49 -6.39 0.74
C ILE A 117 -5.40 -7.25 1.39
N LYS A 118 -4.78 -8.14 0.62
CA LYS A 118 -3.62 -8.93 1.09
C LYS A 118 -2.55 -9.03 0.02
N TRP A 119 -1.29 -9.11 0.45
CA TRP A 119 -0.15 -9.38 -0.41
C TRP A 119 -0.24 -10.77 -1.05
N CYS A 120 0.25 -10.89 -2.28
CA CYS A 120 0.50 -12.18 -2.91
C CYS A 120 1.60 -12.92 -2.12
N PRO A 121 1.42 -14.20 -1.76
CA PRO A 121 2.42 -14.96 -1.01
C PRO A 121 3.62 -15.40 -1.87
N ALA A 122 3.56 -15.22 -3.19
CA ALA A 122 4.63 -15.64 -4.08
C ALA A 122 5.92 -14.84 -3.84
N PRO A 123 7.10 -15.50 -3.82
CA PRO A 123 8.36 -14.81 -3.62
C PRO A 123 8.60 -13.79 -4.74
N ASN A 124 9.13 -12.63 -4.37
CA ASN A 124 9.41 -11.50 -5.28
C ASN A 124 8.17 -10.94 -6.01
N CYS A 125 6.96 -11.22 -5.52
CA CYS A 125 5.74 -10.65 -6.06
C CYS A 125 5.27 -9.46 -5.21
N GLU A 126 5.25 -8.28 -5.81
CA GLU A 126 4.79 -7.03 -5.17
C GLU A 126 3.30 -6.75 -5.43
N CYS A 127 2.53 -7.78 -5.76
CA CYS A 127 1.11 -7.62 -6.07
C CYS A 127 0.29 -7.76 -4.78
N ALA A 128 -0.72 -6.91 -4.63
CA ALA A 128 -1.74 -7.01 -3.59
C ALA A 128 -3.11 -7.26 -4.23
N ILE A 129 -3.91 -8.13 -3.61
CA ILE A 129 -5.20 -8.58 -4.11
C ILE A 129 -6.28 -8.07 -3.16
N GLN A 130 -7.21 -7.28 -3.70
CA GLN A 130 -8.44 -6.91 -3.01
C GLN A 130 -9.51 -7.99 -3.21
N TYR A 131 -10.09 -8.46 -2.12
CA TYR A 131 -11.17 -9.43 -2.12
C TYR A 131 -12.39 -8.85 -1.42
N LEU A 132 -13.41 -8.47 -2.19
CA LEU A 132 -14.64 -7.87 -1.66
C LEU A 132 -15.67 -8.94 -1.28
N ARG A 133 -15.92 -9.87 -2.20
CA ARG A 133 -16.85 -10.99 -2.01
C ARG A 133 -16.63 -12.03 -3.10
N GLY A 134 -16.89 -13.30 -2.76
CA GLY A 134 -16.79 -14.40 -3.71
C GLY A 134 -17.40 -15.66 -3.10
N VAL A 135 -17.67 -16.63 -3.97
CA VAL A 135 -18.14 -17.97 -3.58
C VAL A 135 -17.00 -18.83 -3.01
N SER A 136 -15.76 -18.49 -3.35
CA SER A 136 -14.52 -19.14 -2.93
C SER A 136 -13.46 -18.08 -2.67
N TYR A 137 -12.57 -18.38 -1.74
CA TYR A 137 -11.39 -17.56 -1.44
C TYR A 137 -10.23 -17.78 -2.41
N ASP A 138 -10.32 -18.73 -3.34
CA ASP A 138 -9.23 -19.01 -4.27
C ASP A 138 -9.09 -17.87 -5.28
N VAL A 139 -7.89 -17.32 -5.38
CA VAL A 139 -7.56 -16.20 -6.26
C VAL A 139 -6.30 -16.50 -7.07
N THR A 140 -6.21 -15.89 -8.25
CA THR A 140 -5.02 -15.99 -9.11
C THR A 140 -4.38 -14.63 -9.25
N CYS A 141 -3.11 -14.51 -8.83
CA CYS A 141 -2.33 -13.31 -9.03
C CYS A 141 -1.86 -13.19 -10.49
N ARG A 142 -1.47 -11.99 -10.94
CA ARG A 142 -0.83 -11.78 -12.25
C ARG A 142 0.54 -12.46 -12.37
N CYS A 143 1.20 -12.76 -11.25
CA CYS A 143 2.38 -13.62 -11.27
C CYS A 143 2.05 -15.11 -11.48
N TRP A 144 0.77 -15.44 -11.75
CA TRP A 144 0.24 -16.79 -11.97
C TRP A 144 0.22 -17.68 -10.72
N SER A 145 0.61 -17.15 -9.56
CA SER A 145 0.40 -17.83 -8.29
C SER A 145 -1.10 -17.94 -7.98
N ASN A 146 -1.53 -19.14 -7.66
CA ASN A 146 -2.89 -19.47 -7.27
C ASN A 146 -2.90 -19.88 -5.79
N PHE A 147 -3.72 -19.21 -4.99
CA PHE A 147 -3.69 -19.36 -3.54
C PHE A 147 -5.04 -18.99 -2.92
N CYS A 148 -5.29 -19.47 -1.70
CA CYS A 148 -6.47 -19.08 -0.94
C CYS A 148 -6.24 -17.72 -0.28
N TRP A 149 -7.04 -16.71 -0.63
CA TRP A 149 -6.96 -15.37 -0.05
C TRP A 149 -7.20 -15.34 1.46
N ASN A 150 -7.97 -16.27 2.01
CA ASN A 150 -8.26 -16.29 3.45
C ASN A 150 -7.05 -16.72 4.29
N CYS A 151 -6.46 -17.90 4.00
CA CYS A 151 -5.36 -18.48 4.78
C CYS A 151 -3.96 -18.22 4.19
N LEU A 152 -3.87 -17.67 2.98
CA LEU A 152 -2.63 -17.46 2.21
C LEU A 152 -1.86 -18.75 1.85
N GLY A 153 -2.50 -19.91 2.01
CA GLY A 153 -1.99 -21.21 1.57
C GLY A 153 -2.36 -21.53 0.12
N GLU A 154 -2.04 -22.75 -0.32
CA GLU A 154 -2.46 -23.26 -1.62
C GLU A 154 -3.98 -23.18 -1.79
N ALA A 155 -4.45 -22.88 -3.00
CA ALA A 155 -5.87 -22.89 -3.30
C ALA A 155 -6.45 -24.28 -3.05
N HIS A 156 -7.58 -24.33 -2.37
CA HIS A 156 -8.06 -25.57 -1.77
C HIS A 156 -9.56 -25.78 -1.93
N SER A 157 -10.25 -25.03 -2.79
CA SER A 157 -11.65 -25.34 -3.10
C SER A 157 -11.78 -26.75 -3.68
N PRO A 158 -12.84 -27.51 -3.32
CA PRO A 158 -14.00 -27.10 -2.53
C PRO A 158 -13.85 -27.27 -1.01
N VAL A 159 -12.67 -27.62 -0.52
CA VAL A 159 -12.39 -27.87 0.90
C VAL A 159 -12.25 -26.54 1.64
N ASP A 160 -12.65 -26.47 2.91
CA ASP A 160 -12.49 -25.27 3.72
C ASP A 160 -11.06 -25.14 4.30
N CYS A 161 -10.69 -23.94 4.77
CA CYS A 161 -9.34 -23.67 5.26
C CYS A 161 -8.94 -24.53 6.47
N GLU A 162 -9.88 -24.86 7.35
CA GLU A 162 -9.59 -25.66 8.55
C GLU A 162 -9.26 -27.09 8.16
N THR A 163 -10.06 -27.69 7.28
CA THR A 163 -9.78 -29.00 6.73
C THR A 163 -8.45 -29.03 5.97
N ALA A 164 -8.17 -28.03 5.12
CA ALA A 164 -6.89 -27.94 4.40
C ALA A 164 -5.68 -27.84 5.36
N ALA A 165 -5.78 -27.03 6.42
CA ALA A 165 -4.73 -26.90 7.43
C ALA A 165 -4.46 -28.22 8.17
N ASN A 166 -5.52 -28.96 8.55
CA ASN A 166 -5.40 -30.25 9.20
C ASN A 166 -4.68 -31.30 8.32
N TRP A 167 -4.88 -31.26 7.01
CA TRP A 167 -4.17 -32.13 6.07
C TRP A 167 -2.67 -31.81 6.01
N MET A 168 -2.32 -30.53 5.96
CA MET A 168 -0.91 -30.10 5.93
C MET A 168 -0.15 -30.52 7.20
N LEU A 169 -0.79 -30.40 8.37
CA LEU A 169 -0.21 -30.82 9.64
C LEU A 169 0.07 -32.33 9.69
N LYS A 170 -0.84 -33.16 9.14
CA LYS A 170 -0.62 -34.62 9.04
C LYS A 170 0.56 -34.94 8.15
N ASN A 171 0.63 -34.33 6.96
CA ASN A 171 1.74 -34.54 6.03
C ASN A 171 3.10 -34.19 6.66
N ILE A 172 3.18 -33.11 7.45
CA ILE A 172 4.41 -32.73 8.16
C ILE A 172 4.77 -33.74 9.25
N SER A 173 3.78 -34.28 9.99
CA SER A 173 4.04 -35.27 11.04
C SER A 173 4.45 -36.64 10.52
N GLU A 174 4.19 -36.93 9.25
CA GLU A 174 4.50 -38.20 8.58
C GLU A 174 5.74 -38.13 7.66
N SER A 175 6.39 -36.95 7.57
CA SER A 175 7.62 -36.71 6.78
C SER A 175 8.87 -36.71 7.66
#